data_AF-A0A7I4Y2W3-F1
#
_entry.id   AF-A0A7I4Y2W3-F1
#
_cell.length_a   1.000
_cell.length_b   1.000
_cell.length_c   1.000
_cell.angle_alpha   90.00
_cell.angle_beta   90.00
_cell.angle_gamma   90.00
#
_symmetry.space_group_name_H-M   'P 1'
#
loop_
_entity.id
_entity.type
_entity.pdbx_description
1 polymer ?
#
loop_
_entity_poly.entity_id
_entity_poly.type
_entity_poly.pdbx_seq_one_letter_code
_entity_poly.pdbx_strand_id
1 'polypeptide(L)'
;MPSIAIDEDPSEKHVGITSNKQEPKEVIEQSEECPKRAYAGSDNGCCDNEKFLISMAIALLVMAVFTLIDYYHMALLPLVCTIAVAVLLIVGVCTKSSICMLISVILLIILAVIRIASLVIVVIEFIKGEKQLDARAIISIILNVLVCICIIFAIISACKLRSEY
;
A
#
# COMPACT_ATOMS: atom_id res chain seq x y z
N MET A 1 48.83 8.35 -54.95
CA MET A 1 47.84 8.14 -56.02
C MET A 1 46.76 9.21 -55.86
N PRO A 2 46.40 9.94 -56.93
CA PRO A 2 45.47 11.07 -56.86
C PRO A 2 44.00 10.64 -56.98
N SER A 3 43.11 11.43 -56.39
CA SER A 3 41.65 11.37 -56.53
C SER A 3 41.21 11.74 -57.95
N ILE A 4 40.27 10.97 -58.49
CA ILE A 4 39.49 11.33 -59.68
C ILE A 4 38.01 11.26 -59.30
N ALA A 5 37.35 12.41 -59.40
CA ALA A 5 35.91 12.55 -59.42
C ALA A 5 35.42 12.30 -60.86
N ILE A 6 34.32 11.57 -61.02
CA ILE A 6 33.52 11.58 -62.24
C ILE A 6 32.07 11.73 -61.79
N ASP A 7 31.49 12.82 -62.27
CA ASP A 7 30.12 13.28 -62.12
C ASP A 7 29.51 13.16 -63.52
N GLU A 8 28.41 12.41 -63.68
CA GLU A 8 27.53 12.42 -64.87
C GLU A 8 26.10 11.99 -64.45
N ASP A 9 25.26 13.00 -64.24
CA ASP A 9 23.78 13.03 -64.27
C ASP A 9 23.31 12.95 -65.76
N PRO A 10 22.03 13.13 -66.19
CA PRO A 10 20.68 12.92 -65.62
C PRO A 10 19.77 12.08 -66.56
N SER A 11 18.62 11.59 -66.10
CA SER A 11 17.51 11.25 -67.02
C SER A 11 16.13 11.27 -66.35
N GLU A 12 15.34 12.29 -66.72
CA GLU A 12 13.89 12.28 -67.02
C GLU A 12 12.89 11.84 -65.90
N LYS A 13 11.74 12.48 -65.64
CA LYS A 13 10.91 13.49 -66.34
C LYS A 13 9.83 14.01 -65.35
N HIS A 14 9.41 15.26 -65.56
CA HIS A 14 8.22 15.96 -65.02
C HIS A 14 6.91 15.11 -65.03
N VAL A 15 5.87 15.37 -64.22
CA VAL A 15 4.92 16.51 -64.30
C VAL A 15 3.99 16.54 -63.05
N GLY A 16 3.69 17.75 -62.52
CA GLY A 16 2.37 18.15 -61.97
C GLY A 16 2.15 18.03 -60.45
N ILE A 17 2.50 19.02 -59.62
CA ILE A 17 1.73 20.25 -59.25
C ILE A 17 0.53 20.01 -58.28
N THR A 18 0.81 20.31 -57.01
CA THR A 18 0.02 21.03 -55.97
C THR A 18 -1.41 20.62 -55.60
N SER A 19 -1.68 20.50 -54.29
CA SER A 19 -2.55 21.44 -53.54
C SER A 19 -2.85 20.95 -52.11
N ASN A 20 -2.55 21.81 -51.14
CA ASN A 20 -3.14 21.94 -49.80
C ASN A 20 -3.85 20.73 -49.16
N LYS A 21 -3.20 20.15 -48.16
CA LYS A 21 -3.79 20.04 -46.81
C LYS A 21 -2.70 19.74 -45.79
N GLN A 22 -2.34 20.78 -45.06
CA GLN A 22 -1.55 20.71 -43.84
C GLN A 22 -2.48 20.15 -42.75
N GLU A 23 -2.56 18.82 -42.66
CA GLU A 23 -3.14 18.17 -41.48
C GLU A 23 -2.03 18.04 -40.44
N PRO A 24 -2.18 18.61 -39.23
CA PRO A 24 -1.27 18.29 -38.16
C PRO A 24 -1.52 16.82 -37.83
N LYS A 25 -0.56 15.95 -38.13
CA LYS A 25 -0.47 14.68 -37.41
C LYS A 25 -0.22 15.07 -35.95
N GLU A 26 -1.29 15.18 -35.16
CA GLU A 26 -1.21 14.93 -33.73
C GLU A 26 -0.60 13.55 -33.60
N VAL A 27 0.71 13.53 -33.40
CA VAL A 27 1.37 12.40 -32.75
C VAL A 27 0.82 12.46 -31.32
N ILE A 28 -0.31 11.80 -31.11
CA ILE A 28 -0.73 11.42 -29.78
C ILE A 28 0.36 10.46 -29.33
N GLU A 29 1.39 11.00 -28.67
CA GLU A 29 2.21 10.24 -27.75
C GLU A 29 1.27 9.77 -26.64
N GLN A 30 0.51 8.71 -26.91
CA GLN A 30 0.21 7.72 -25.89
C GLN A 30 1.55 7.09 -25.56
N SER A 31 2.38 7.84 -24.82
CA SER A 31 3.32 7.21 -23.91
C SER A 31 2.42 6.47 -22.93
N GLU A 32 2.12 5.22 -23.27
CA GLU A 32 1.88 4.23 -22.25
C GLU A 32 3.11 4.30 -21.36
N GLU A 33 3.03 5.11 -20.31
CA GLU A 33 3.84 4.94 -19.11
C GLU A 33 3.56 3.50 -18.68
N CYS A 34 4.34 2.57 -19.24
CA CYS A 34 4.59 1.29 -18.62
C CYS A 34 4.83 1.62 -17.15
N PRO A 35 4.05 1.05 -16.20
CA PRO A 35 4.21 1.38 -14.81
C PRO A 35 5.68 1.15 -14.50
N LYS A 36 6.38 2.25 -14.22
CA LYS A 36 7.82 2.27 -13.99
C LYS A 36 8.06 1.22 -12.92
N ARG A 37 8.58 0.06 -13.33
CA ARG A 37 8.82 -1.10 -12.47
C ARG A 37 9.55 -0.53 -11.26
N ALA A 38 8.91 -0.55 -10.08
CA ALA A 38 9.42 0.18 -8.93
C ALA A 38 10.87 -0.22 -8.73
N TYR A 39 11.74 0.75 -9.00
CA TYR A 39 13.16 0.56 -8.86
C TYR A 39 13.39 0.46 -7.36
N ALA A 40 13.49 -0.78 -6.88
CA ALA A 40 13.99 -1.11 -5.57
C ALA A 40 15.47 -0.68 -5.52
N GLY A 41 15.68 0.60 -5.23
CA GLY A 41 17.00 1.21 -5.30
C GLY A 41 16.93 2.72 -5.12
N SER A 42 16.20 3.18 -4.10
CA SER A 42 16.54 4.48 -3.53
C SER A 42 17.54 4.20 -2.42
N ASP A 43 18.76 4.72 -2.57
CA ASP A 43 19.81 4.78 -1.54
C ASP A 43 19.40 5.64 -0.33
N ASN A 44 18.20 6.23 -0.35
CA ASN A 44 17.62 6.85 0.82
C ASN A 44 17.05 5.77 1.73
N GLY A 45 17.53 5.75 2.97
CA GLY A 45 17.06 4.86 4.03
C GLY A 45 15.55 4.91 4.28
N CYS A 46 15.10 4.09 5.22
CA CYS A 46 13.69 3.84 5.54
C CYS A 46 12.84 5.13 5.58
N CYS A 47 11.82 5.22 4.72
CA CYS A 47 10.92 6.37 4.69
C CYS A 47 10.03 6.40 5.94
N ASP A 48 9.47 7.55 6.32
CA ASP A 48 8.73 7.66 7.59
C ASP A 48 7.48 6.77 7.62
N ASN A 49 6.86 6.49 6.47
CA ASN A 49 5.75 5.55 6.40
C ASN A 49 6.21 4.10 6.57
N GLU A 50 7.38 3.72 6.04
CA GLU A 50 8.00 2.40 6.25
C GLU A 50 8.31 2.20 7.75
N LYS A 51 8.93 3.19 8.40
CA LYS A 51 9.21 3.16 9.84
C LYS A 51 7.93 3.03 10.67
N PHE A 52 6.89 3.79 10.31
CA PHE A 52 5.61 3.72 10.98
C PHE A 52 4.98 2.33 10.86
N LEU A 53 4.97 1.74 9.65
CA LEU A 53 4.41 0.41 9.43
C LEU A 53 5.19 -0.69 10.17
N ILE A 54 6.52 -0.60 10.21
CA ILE A 54 7.35 -1.53 10.98
C ILE A 54 7.07 -1.39 12.48
N SER A 55 7.01 -0.16 12.99
CA SER A 55 6.67 0.11 14.39
C SER A 55 5.29 -0.45 14.75
N MET A 56 4.31 -0.26 13.87
CA MET A 56 2.95 -0.79 14.04
C MET A 56 2.94 -2.32 14.01
N ALA A 57 3.69 -2.95 13.10
CA ALA A 57 3.80 -4.40 13.05
C ALA A 57 4.38 -4.98 14.34
N ILE A 58 5.42 -4.35 14.91
CA ILE A 58 6.00 -4.74 16.20
C ILE A 58 4.96 -4.59 17.32
N ALA A 59 4.25 -3.46 17.38
CA ALA A 59 3.20 -3.24 18.38
C ALA A 59 2.07 -4.29 18.28
N LEU A 60 1.66 -4.66 17.06
CA LEU A 60 0.66 -5.71 16.83
C LEU A 60 1.17 -7.09 17.29
N LEU A 61 2.45 -7.42 17.07
CA LEU A 61 3.04 -8.66 17.58
C LEU A 61 3.05 -8.70 19.10
N VAL A 62 3.44 -7.60 19.76
CA VAL A 62 3.43 -7.50 21.23
C VAL A 62 2.00 -7.72 21.77
N MET A 63 1.01 -7.07 21.17
CA MET A 63 -0.39 -7.26 21.53
C MET A 63 -0.88 -8.70 21.29
N ALA A 64 -0.44 -9.33 20.20
CA ALA A 64 -0.76 -10.72 19.90
C ALA A 64 -0.17 -11.67 20.95
N VAL A 65 1.07 -11.43 21.39
CA VAL A 65 1.72 -12.22 22.46
C VAL A 65 0.97 -12.09 23.78
N PHE A 66 0.57 -10.87 24.19
CA PHE A 66 -0.25 -10.70 25.39
C PHE A 66 -1.58 -11.44 25.28
N THR A 67 -2.24 -11.36 24.12
CA THR A 67 -3.50 -12.09 23.86
C THR A 67 -3.31 -13.61 23.88
N LEU A 68 -2.14 -14.11 23.48
CA LEU A 68 -1.79 -15.53 23.50
C LEU A 68 -1.60 -16.04 24.94
N ILE A 69 -1.02 -15.21 25.83
CA ILE A 69 -0.81 -15.55 27.25
C ILE A 69 -2.15 -15.67 27.99
N ASP A 70 -3.08 -14.74 27.74
CA ASP A 70 -4.42 -14.73 28.34
C ASP A 70 -5.42 -15.65 27.60
N TYR A 71 -4.97 -16.80 27.09
CA TYR A 71 -5.65 -17.65 26.10
C TYR A 71 -7.17 -17.86 26.35
N TYR A 72 -8.00 -17.13 25.58
CA TYR A 72 -9.45 -17.36 25.47
C TYR A 72 -9.77 -18.02 24.10
N HIS A 73 -10.43 -19.18 24.12
CA HIS A 73 -10.75 -19.95 22.91
C HIS A 73 -11.49 -19.18 21.80
N MET A 74 -12.20 -18.09 22.13
CA MET A 74 -12.93 -17.25 21.16
C MET A 74 -12.07 -16.20 20.45
N ALA A 75 -10.78 -16.08 20.77
CA ALA A 75 -9.87 -15.07 20.21
C ALA A 75 -8.91 -15.61 19.14
N LEU A 76 -9.01 -16.88 18.75
CA LEU A 76 -8.03 -17.53 17.85
C LEU A 76 -7.98 -16.89 16.45
N LEU A 77 -9.12 -16.64 15.83
CA LEU A 77 -9.20 -16.04 14.50
C LEU A 77 -8.58 -14.63 14.45
N PRO A 78 -9.00 -13.66 15.30
CA PRO A 78 -8.39 -12.33 15.29
C PRO A 78 -6.90 -12.36 15.67
N LEU A 79 -6.48 -13.30 16.53
CA LEU A 79 -5.07 -13.48 16.88
C LEU A 79 -4.24 -13.90 15.66
N VAL A 80 -4.66 -14.95 14.94
CA VAL A 80 -3.96 -15.44 13.75
C VAL A 80 -3.91 -14.36 12.66
N CYS A 81 -5.02 -13.65 12.43
CA CYS A 81 -5.04 -12.53 11.50
C CYS A 81 -4.08 -11.41 11.91
N THR A 82 -3.98 -11.09 13.21
CA THR A 82 -3.09 -10.03 13.72
C THR A 82 -1.61 -10.40 13.47
N ILE A 83 -1.24 -11.66 13.74
CA ILE A 83 0.13 -12.16 13.51
C ILE A 83 0.43 -12.15 12.01
N ALA A 84 -0.48 -12.65 11.18
CA ALA A 84 -0.31 -12.70 9.73
C ALA A 84 -0.12 -11.30 9.13
N VAL A 85 -0.93 -10.31 9.56
CA VAL A 85 -0.79 -8.91 9.15
C VAL A 85 0.58 -8.35 9.53
N ALA A 86 1.03 -8.58 10.77
CA ALA A 86 2.31 -8.04 11.22
C ALA A 86 3.49 -8.60 10.41
N VAL A 87 3.50 -9.91 10.13
CA VAL A 87 4.52 -10.53 9.29
C VAL A 87 4.47 -9.99 7.87
N LEU A 88 3.27 -9.86 7.28
CA LEU A 88 3.11 -9.35 5.92
C LEU A 88 3.48 -7.87 5.78
N LEU A 89 3.27 -7.05 6.81
CA LEU A 89 3.74 -5.67 6.83
C LEU A 89 5.27 -5.59 6.83
N ILE A 90 5.94 -6.38 7.67
CA ILE A 90 7.41 -6.44 7.70
C ILE A 90 7.95 -6.91 6.35
N VAL A 91 7.43 -8.03 5.84
CA VAL A 91 7.85 -8.59 4.56
C VAL A 91 7.54 -7.63 3.41
N GLY A 92 6.37 -7.00 3.40
CA GLY A 92 5.94 -6.06 2.35
C GLY A 92 6.84 -4.83 2.29
N VAL A 93 7.20 -4.27 3.44
CA VAL A 93 8.14 -3.15 3.54
C VAL A 93 9.56 -3.59 3.16
N CYS A 94 10.07 -4.70 3.70
CA CYS A 94 11.43 -5.16 3.41
C CYS A 94 11.65 -5.57 1.95
N THR A 95 10.64 -6.16 1.32
CA THR A 95 10.71 -6.61 -0.09
C THR A 95 10.33 -5.52 -1.08
N LYS A 96 9.82 -4.36 -0.61
CA LYS A 96 9.23 -3.31 -1.45
C LYS A 96 8.21 -3.87 -2.46
N SER A 97 7.41 -4.84 -2.01
CA SER A 97 6.48 -5.58 -2.87
C SER A 97 5.07 -4.96 -2.82
N SER A 98 4.64 -4.37 -3.94
CA SER A 98 3.29 -3.80 -4.10
C SER A 98 2.17 -4.83 -3.84
N ILE A 99 2.40 -6.10 -4.21
CA ILE A 99 1.43 -7.19 -4.00
C ILE A 99 1.32 -7.54 -2.50
N CYS A 100 2.44 -7.66 -1.80
CA CYS A 100 2.43 -7.92 -0.35
C CYS A 100 1.75 -6.78 0.41
N MET A 101 1.95 -5.53 -0.02
CA MET A 101 1.28 -4.36 0.56
C MET A 101 -0.23 -4.37 0.29
N LEU A 102 -0.67 -4.75 -0.92
CA LEU A 102 -2.09 -4.93 -1.22
C LEU A 102 -2.73 -5.98 -0.30
N ILE A 103 -2.12 -7.15 -0.16
CA ILE A 103 -2.62 -8.22 0.72
C ILE A 103 -2.68 -7.73 2.17
N SER A 104 -1.64 -7.01 2.62
CA SER A 104 -1.60 -6.41 3.96
C SER A 104 -2.74 -5.42 4.18
N VAL A 105 -3.06 -4.57 3.20
CA VAL A 105 -4.19 -3.63 3.27
C VAL A 105 -5.51 -4.37 3.40
N ILE A 106 -5.74 -5.42 2.60
CA ILE A 106 -6.98 -6.20 2.66
C ILE A 106 -7.14 -6.83 4.05
N LEU A 107 -6.07 -7.44 4.58
CA LEU A 107 -6.10 -8.06 5.90
C LEU A 107 -6.25 -7.01 7.03
N LEU A 108 -5.64 -5.83 6.90
CA LEU A 108 -5.82 -4.72 7.83
C LEU A 108 -7.27 -4.23 7.84
N ILE A 109 -7.95 -4.16 6.69
CA ILE A 109 -9.37 -3.80 6.61
C ILE A 109 -10.23 -4.85 7.32
N ILE A 110 -10.00 -6.14 7.05
CA ILE A 110 -10.73 -7.23 7.73
C ILE A 110 -10.51 -7.13 9.24
N LEU A 111 -9.27 -6.91 9.69
CA LEU A 111 -8.95 -6.76 11.10
C LEU A 111 -9.62 -5.52 11.72
N ALA A 112 -9.68 -4.40 11.00
CA ALA A 112 -10.36 -3.19 11.42
C ALA A 112 -11.86 -3.45 11.65
N VAL A 113 -12.52 -4.13 10.72
CA VAL A 113 -13.95 -4.48 10.83
C VAL A 113 -14.22 -5.35 12.07
N ILE A 114 -13.41 -6.39 12.28
CA ILE A 114 -13.55 -7.27 13.45
C ILE A 114 -13.35 -6.49 14.76
N ARG A 115 -12.36 -5.60 14.82
CA ARG A 115 -12.07 -4.77 16.00
C ARG A 115 -13.18 -3.76 16.27
N ILE A 116 -13.71 -3.11 15.24
CA ILE A 116 -14.84 -2.18 15.36
C ILE A 116 -16.08 -2.92 15.86
N ALA A 117 -16.41 -4.08 15.28
CA ALA A 117 -17.55 -4.88 15.73
C ALA A 117 -17.40 -5.30 17.20
N SER A 118 -16.20 -5.72 17.61
CA SER A 118 -15.91 -6.07 19.01
C SER A 118 -16.07 -4.86 19.94
N LEU A 119 -15.58 -3.69 19.52
CA LEU A 119 -15.72 -2.44 20.28
C LEU A 119 -17.20 -2.06 20.45
N VAL A 120 -18.01 -2.19 19.40
CA VAL A 120 -19.45 -1.90 19.46
C VAL A 120 -20.16 -2.82 20.45
N ILE A 121 -19.86 -4.12 20.45
CA ILE A 121 -20.44 -5.07 21.42
C ILE A 121 -20.10 -4.65 22.86
N VAL A 122 -18.82 -4.34 23.11
CA VAL A 122 -18.36 -3.89 24.44
C VAL A 122 -19.08 -2.62 24.89
N VAL A 123 -19.28 -1.65 23.98
CA VAL A 123 -20.01 -0.41 24.28
C VAL A 123 -21.49 -0.69 24.54
N ILE A 124 -22.13 -1.61 23.82
CA ILE A 124 -23.54 -1.99 24.06
C ILE A 124 -23.71 -2.63 25.45
N GLU A 125 -22.85 -3.58 25.81
CA GLU A 125 -22.85 -4.22 27.14
C GLU A 125 -22.63 -3.18 28.25
N PHE A 126 -21.79 -2.19 27.99
CA PHE A 126 -21.56 -1.07 28.91
C PHE A 126 -22.82 -0.20 29.09
N ILE A 127 -23.50 0.16 28.00
CA ILE A 127 -24.74 0.98 28.04
C ILE A 127 -25.88 0.24 28.76
N LYS A 128 -25.96 -1.09 28.58
CA LYS A 128 -26.97 -1.92 29.27
C LYS A 128 -26.74 -2.05 30.78
N GLY A 129 -25.63 -1.53 31.31
CA GLY A 129 -25.30 -1.60 32.72
C GLY A 129 -24.90 -3.01 33.19
N GLU A 130 -24.63 -3.92 32.26
CA GLU A 130 -24.19 -5.30 32.59
C GLU A 130 -22.73 -5.34 33.07
N LYS A 131 -21.96 -4.27 32.85
CA LYS A 131 -20.58 -4.12 33.30
C LYS A 131 -20.42 -2.96 34.29
N GLN A 132 -19.80 -3.24 35.43
CA GLN A 132 -19.40 -2.21 36.40
C GLN A 132 -18.29 -1.32 35.81
N LEU A 133 -18.37 -0.03 36.13
CA LEU A 133 -17.46 1.03 35.71
C LEU A 133 -16.12 0.95 36.47
N ASP A 134 -15.36 -0.11 36.22
CA ASP A 134 -14.00 -0.22 36.76
C ASP A 134 -13.01 0.57 35.89
N ALA A 135 -11.99 1.16 36.54
CA ALA A 135 -10.92 1.88 35.85
C ALA A 135 -10.25 1.03 34.76
N ARG A 136 -10.15 -0.29 34.97
CA ARG A 136 -9.65 -1.26 33.99
C ARG A 136 -10.51 -1.32 32.72
N ALA A 137 -11.83 -1.23 32.84
CA ALA A 137 -12.75 -1.26 31.70
C ALA A 137 -12.60 0.01 30.85
N ILE A 138 -12.51 1.17 31.50
CA ILE A 138 -12.30 2.47 30.83
C ILE A 138 -10.98 2.47 30.05
N ILE A 139 -9.88 2.03 30.69
CA ILE A 139 -8.57 1.94 30.04
C ILE A 139 -8.62 0.99 28.82
N SER A 140 -9.30 -0.15 28.96
CA SER A 140 -9.47 -1.11 27.86
C SER A 140 -10.22 -0.51 26.67
N ILE A 141 -11.28 0.29 26.91
CA ILE A 141 -12.02 0.98 25.84
C ILE A 141 -11.11 2.00 25.13
N ILE A 142 -10.40 2.83 25.90
CA ILE A 142 -9.48 3.85 25.34
C ILE A 142 -8.39 3.19 24.48
N LEU A 143 -7.77 2.12 24.98
CA LEU A 143 -6.74 1.39 24.23
C LEU A 143 -7.31 0.77 22.95
N ASN A 144 -8.51 0.20 22.97
CA ASN A 144 -9.14 -0.35 21.78
C ASN A 144 -9.43 0.74 20.73
N VAL A 145 -9.92 1.91 21.15
CA VAL A 145 -10.13 3.06 20.25
C VAL A 145 -8.81 3.53 19.63
N LEU A 146 -7.75 3.64 20.44
CA LEU A 146 -6.43 4.03 19.96
C LEU A 146 -5.90 3.04 18.93
N VAL A 147 -6.02 1.73 19.17
CA VAL A 147 -5.64 0.68 18.22
C VAL A 147 -6.42 0.81 16.90
N CYS A 148 -7.73 1.07 16.95
CA CYS A 148 -8.53 1.29 15.74
C CYS A 148 -8.02 2.48 14.92
N ILE A 149 -7.71 3.60 15.57
CA ILE A 149 -7.15 4.78 14.91
C ILE A 149 -5.80 4.45 14.26
N CYS A 150 -4.93 3.73 14.96
CA CYS A 150 -3.64 3.30 14.44
C CYS A 150 -3.78 2.37 13.23
N ILE A 151 -4.76 1.46 13.23
CA ILE A 151 -5.04 0.59 12.07
C ILE A 151 -5.46 1.43 10.85
N ILE A 152 -6.27 2.47 11.03
CA ILE A 152 -6.67 3.37 9.94
C ILE A 152 -5.44 4.08 9.36
N PHE A 153 -4.56 4.62 10.21
CA PHE A 153 -3.31 5.23 9.75
C PHE A 153 -2.38 4.22 9.08
N ALA A 154 -2.33 2.98 9.55
CA ALA A 154 -1.56 1.90 8.91
C ALA A 154 -2.11 1.58 7.51
N ILE A 155 -3.42 1.56 7.33
CA ILE A 155 -4.05 1.39 6.01
C ILE A 155 -3.68 2.55 5.07
N ILE A 156 -3.82 3.79 5.52
CA ILE A 156 -3.47 4.98 4.71
C ILE A 156 -1.99 4.94 4.32
N SER A 157 -1.12 4.65 5.27
CA SER A 157 0.32 4.52 5.04
C SER A 157 0.59 3.41 4.03
N ALA A 158 0.06 2.21 4.24
CA ALA A 158 0.25 1.08 3.32
C ALA A 158 -0.30 1.36 1.91
N CYS A 159 -1.41 2.07 1.78
CA CYS A 159 -1.94 2.53 0.49
C CYS A 159 -0.99 3.51 -0.20
N LYS A 160 -0.40 4.45 0.55
CA LYS A 160 0.57 5.40 0.02
C LYS A 160 1.85 4.68 -0.44
N LEU A 161 2.43 3.81 0.38
CA LEU A 161 3.59 3.03 -0.03
C LEU A 161 3.28 2.13 -1.23
N ARG A 162 2.08 1.55 -1.32
CA ARG A 162 1.68 0.77 -2.49
C ARG A 162 1.65 1.59 -3.77
N SER A 163 1.32 2.88 -3.70
CA SER A 163 1.42 3.75 -4.90
C SER A 163 2.87 4.08 -5.26
N GLU A 164 3.78 4.00 -4.30
CA GLU A 164 5.22 4.27 -4.46
C GLU A 164 6.02 3.00 -4.87
N TYR A 165 5.50 1.80 -4.57
CA TYR A 165 6.07 0.46 -4.87
C TYR A 165 5.36 -0.25 -6.02
#